data_AF-A0A5C8ZZ08-F1
#
_entry.id   AF-A0A5C8ZZ08-F1
#
_cell.length_a   1.000
_cell.length_b   1.000
_cell.length_c   1.000
_cell.angle_alpha   90.00
_cell.angle_beta   90.00
_cell.angle_gamma   90.00
#
_symmetry.space_group_name_H-M   'P 1'
#
loop_
_entity.id
_entity.type
_entity.pdbx_description
1 polymer ?
#
loop_
_entity_poly.entity_id
_entity_poly.type
_entity_poly.pdbx_seq_one_letter_code
_entity_poly.pdbx_strand_id
1 'polypeptide(L)'
;MMQSKAISRLAGGFALALASTLAGAHTVWLEPLVGTVGGYEMKYGGHGGELETYDSGKIVSIDVYDAGGGSLDYERTDVAGGGNTQLLLPKNAALVAIHFDNGIWTRDPMGRSVNKPLSAVPGATAATNALKYHKTVLQWSPLVTRELGQRFEVLPLSDSQPRAGQPMQVKVLLDGKPLSGVKLGRGEEGDAGETGADGIATFVPEAGFNGLWAGKRFAVDDPEFTELSYEYLFGFEAL
;
A
#
# COMPACT_ATOMS: atom_id res chain seq x y z
N MET A 1 -58.48 9.33 43.06
CA MET A 1 -58.62 9.08 41.60
C MET A 1 -57.47 9.81 40.92
N MET A 2 -56.30 9.18 40.80
CA MET A 2 -55.78 8.41 39.65
C MET A 2 -55.38 9.26 38.44
N GLN A 3 -54.30 8.82 37.80
CA GLN A 3 -53.65 9.26 36.55
C GLN A 3 -52.64 10.41 36.72
N SER A 4 -51.41 10.40 36.22
CA SER A 4 -50.55 9.39 35.58
C SER A 4 -49.19 10.09 35.42
N LYS A 5 -48.07 9.45 35.79
CA LYS A 5 -46.72 9.95 35.53
C LYS A 5 -46.34 9.65 34.07
N ALA A 6 -46.24 10.67 33.22
CA ALA A 6 -45.65 10.51 31.90
C ALA A 6 -44.13 10.69 31.99
N ILE A 7 -43.41 9.58 31.81
CA ILE A 7 -41.95 9.52 31.67
C ILE A 7 -41.62 9.89 30.23
N SER A 8 -41.07 11.07 30.00
CA SER A 8 -40.52 11.48 28.71
C SER A 8 -39.22 10.71 28.45
N ARG A 9 -39.28 9.71 27.56
CA ARG A 9 -38.12 8.94 27.11
C ARG A 9 -37.23 9.84 26.24
N LEU A 10 -35.97 10.01 26.63
CA LEU A 10 -34.91 10.47 25.73
C LEU A 10 -34.74 9.45 24.61
N ALA A 11 -35.05 9.84 23.38
CA ALA A 11 -34.61 9.13 22.19
C ALA A 11 -33.16 9.55 21.89
N GLY A 12 -32.20 8.87 22.54
CA GLY A 12 -30.80 8.94 22.14
C GLY A 12 -30.63 8.16 20.84
N GLY A 13 -30.51 8.87 19.71
CA GLY A 13 -30.14 8.26 18.44
C GLY A 13 -28.70 7.76 18.51
N PHE A 14 -28.53 6.45 18.58
CA PHE A 14 -27.22 5.81 18.43
C PHE A 14 -26.89 5.80 16.93
N ALA A 15 -26.17 6.83 16.48
CA ALA A 15 -25.58 6.82 15.14
C ALA A 15 -24.50 5.73 15.14
N LEU A 16 -24.84 4.56 14.61
CA LEU A 16 -23.89 3.48 14.36
C LEU A 16 -22.95 3.98 13.27
N ALA A 17 -21.83 4.60 13.65
CA ALA A 17 -20.73 4.81 12.74
C ALA A 17 -20.25 3.43 12.32
N LEU A 18 -20.64 3.00 11.12
CA LEU A 18 -19.99 1.90 10.42
C LEU A 18 -18.53 2.33 10.26
N ALA A 19 -17.69 1.94 11.21
CA ALA A 19 -16.26 1.90 11.01
C ALA A 19 -16.05 0.94 9.84
N SER A 20 -15.87 1.51 8.65
CA SER A 20 -15.41 0.81 7.47
C SER A 20 -14.08 0.19 7.84
N THR A 21 -14.09 -1.05 8.36
CA THR A 21 -12.87 -1.84 8.44
C THR A 21 -12.31 -1.85 7.02
N LEU A 22 -11.00 -1.65 6.91
CA LEU A 22 -10.23 -1.72 5.66
C LEU A 22 -10.23 -3.17 5.11
N ALA A 23 -11.38 -3.85 5.10
CA ALA A 23 -11.59 -5.13 4.46
C ALA A 23 -11.40 -4.92 2.95
N GLY A 24 -10.22 -5.30 2.47
CA GLY A 24 -9.71 -5.04 1.13
C GLY A 24 -8.24 -4.60 1.10
N ALA A 25 -7.54 -4.69 2.23
CA ALA A 25 -6.14 -4.34 2.29
C ALA A 25 -5.32 -5.60 1.97
N HIS A 26 -4.66 -5.54 0.81
CA HIS A 26 -3.69 -6.51 0.34
C HIS A 26 -2.48 -5.70 -0.08
N THR A 27 -1.28 -6.11 0.27
CA THR A 27 -0.08 -5.40 -0.12
C THR A 27 0.68 -6.22 -1.15
N VAL A 28 1.50 -5.54 -1.98
CA VAL A 28 2.46 -6.17 -2.87
C VAL A 28 3.87 -5.92 -2.34
N TRP A 29 4.69 -6.97 -2.26
CA TRP A 29 6.06 -6.85 -1.78
C TRP A 29 7.01 -7.82 -2.45
N LEU A 30 8.32 -7.58 -2.33
CA LEU A 30 9.35 -8.47 -2.80
C LEU A 30 9.95 -9.25 -1.63
N GLU A 31 10.11 -10.55 -1.83
CA GLU A 31 10.90 -11.41 -0.93
C GLU A 31 12.08 -12.01 -1.71
N PRO A 32 13.25 -12.20 -1.07
CA PRO A 32 14.36 -12.90 -1.69
C PRO A 32 13.98 -14.34 -2.05
N LEU A 33 14.29 -14.77 -3.28
CA LEU A 33 14.09 -16.13 -3.73
C LEU A 33 15.21 -17.02 -3.16
N VAL A 34 14.83 -17.92 -2.24
CA VAL A 34 15.78 -18.81 -1.55
C VAL A 34 16.66 -19.57 -2.54
N GLY A 35 17.97 -19.52 -2.33
CA GLY A 35 18.97 -20.21 -3.16
C GLY A 35 19.31 -19.51 -4.47
N THR A 36 18.71 -18.37 -4.80
CA THR A 36 18.96 -17.61 -6.03
C THR A 36 19.53 -16.24 -5.71
N VAL A 37 20.84 -16.03 -5.95
CA VAL A 37 21.47 -14.72 -5.73
C VAL A 37 20.87 -13.69 -6.67
N GLY A 38 20.37 -12.58 -6.12
CA GLY A 38 19.67 -11.55 -6.89
C GLY A 38 18.26 -11.96 -7.33
N GLY A 39 17.81 -13.16 -6.94
CA GLY A 39 16.46 -13.63 -7.19
C GLY A 39 15.49 -13.04 -6.17
N TYR A 40 14.34 -12.57 -6.66
CA TYR A 40 13.22 -12.11 -5.84
C TYR A 40 11.92 -12.68 -6.35
N GLU A 41 10.95 -12.87 -5.48
CA GLU A 41 9.57 -13.16 -5.84
C GLU A 41 8.64 -12.06 -5.35
N MET A 42 7.69 -11.69 -6.20
CA MET A 42 6.66 -10.72 -5.85
C MET A 42 5.51 -11.42 -5.14
N LYS A 43 5.34 -11.11 -3.87
CA LYS A 43 4.24 -11.56 -3.03
C LYS A 43 3.07 -10.60 -3.11
N TYR A 44 1.89 -11.15 -2.90
CA TYR A 44 0.64 -10.43 -2.75
C TYR A 44 -0.15 -11.10 -1.63
N GLY A 45 -0.79 -10.32 -0.78
CA GLY A 45 -1.44 -10.86 0.41
C GLY A 45 -1.90 -9.78 1.36
N GLY A 46 -2.76 -10.14 2.31
CA GLY A 46 -3.40 -9.19 3.23
C GLY A 46 -3.43 -9.70 4.67
N HIS A 47 -4.10 -8.93 5.53
CA HIS A 47 -4.46 -9.21 6.93
C HIS A 47 -3.75 -10.41 7.59
N GLY A 48 -2.70 -10.13 8.38
CA GLY A 48 -1.96 -11.18 9.12
C GLY A 48 -0.91 -11.93 8.31
N GLY A 49 -0.61 -11.49 7.08
CA GLY A 49 0.42 -12.09 6.21
C GLY A 49 -0.09 -13.28 5.38
N GLU A 50 -1.40 -13.39 5.19
CA GLU A 50 -1.98 -14.43 4.33
C GLU A 50 -1.63 -14.14 2.87
N LEU A 51 -0.96 -15.12 2.24
CA LEU A 51 -0.57 -15.04 0.83
C LEU A 51 -1.75 -15.37 -0.08
N GLU A 52 -1.92 -14.56 -1.11
CA GLU A 52 -2.90 -14.76 -2.17
C GLU A 52 -2.24 -14.82 -3.54
N THR A 53 -2.90 -15.50 -4.48
CA THR A 53 -2.48 -15.51 -5.88
C THR A 53 -2.98 -14.26 -6.59
N TYR A 54 -2.26 -13.87 -7.64
CA TYR A 54 -2.63 -12.74 -8.49
C TYR A 54 -2.33 -13.06 -9.95
N ASP A 55 -2.99 -12.32 -10.84
CA ASP A 55 -2.69 -12.31 -12.27
C ASP A 55 -1.48 -11.39 -12.51
N SER A 56 -0.44 -11.88 -13.18
CA SER A 56 0.78 -11.11 -13.44
C SER A 56 0.54 -9.90 -14.36
N GLY A 57 -0.59 -9.85 -15.07
CA GLY A 57 -1.07 -8.70 -15.82
C GLY A 57 -1.47 -7.51 -14.94
N LYS A 58 -1.64 -7.71 -13.62
CA LYS A 58 -1.82 -6.62 -12.65
C LYS A 58 -0.55 -5.82 -12.40
N ILE A 59 0.62 -6.36 -12.76
CA ILE A 59 1.89 -5.64 -12.66
C ILE A 59 1.99 -4.66 -13.84
N VAL A 60 1.81 -3.38 -13.55
CA VAL A 60 1.84 -2.30 -14.54
C VAL A 60 3.28 -1.92 -14.89
N SER A 61 4.16 -1.77 -13.89
CA SER A 61 5.58 -1.53 -14.11
C SER A 61 6.45 -2.15 -13.03
N ILE A 62 7.68 -2.48 -13.40
CA ILE A 62 8.78 -2.79 -12.49
C ILE A 62 9.99 -2.01 -13.01
N ASP A 63 10.51 -1.14 -12.16
CA ASP A 63 11.63 -0.25 -12.47
C ASP A 63 12.78 -0.58 -11.51
N VAL A 64 13.95 -0.90 -12.07
CA VAL A 64 15.14 -1.29 -11.30
C VAL A 64 16.22 -0.26 -11.52
N TYR A 65 16.87 0.16 -10.43
CA TYR A 65 17.86 1.24 -10.47
C TYR A 65 19.17 0.82 -9.79
N ASP A 66 20.30 1.31 -10.30
CA ASP A 66 21.57 1.31 -9.59
C ASP A 66 21.63 2.39 -8.50
N ALA A 67 22.70 2.42 -7.71
CA ALA A 67 22.87 3.39 -6.62
C ALA A 67 22.98 4.87 -7.10
N GLY A 68 23.27 5.11 -8.37
CA GLY A 68 23.28 6.43 -9.00
C GLY A 68 21.91 6.88 -9.53
N GLY A 69 20.93 5.97 -9.57
CA GLY A 69 19.63 6.18 -10.18
C GLY A 69 19.61 5.92 -11.68
N GLY A 70 20.61 5.22 -12.22
CA GLY A 70 20.56 4.70 -13.58
C GLY A 70 19.63 3.48 -13.66
N SER A 71 18.75 3.45 -14.66
CA SER A 71 17.88 2.29 -14.91
C SER A 71 18.69 1.07 -15.31
N LEU A 72 18.28 -0.10 -14.83
CA LEU A 72 18.90 -1.38 -15.10
C LEU A 72 17.90 -2.36 -15.74
N ASP A 73 18.40 -3.18 -16.64
CA ASP A 73 17.66 -4.34 -17.14
C ASP A 73 17.62 -5.45 -16.08
N TYR A 74 16.57 -6.26 -16.12
CA TYR A 74 16.34 -7.41 -15.24
C TYR A 74 15.62 -8.52 -16.00
N GLU A 75 15.67 -9.75 -15.48
CA GLU A 75 14.87 -10.84 -16.02
C GLU A 75 13.58 -10.98 -15.21
N ARG A 76 12.45 -11.20 -15.88
CA ARG A 76 11.15 -11.47 -15.27
C ARG A 76 10.62 -12.81 -15.77
N THR A 77 10.19 -13.65 -14.84
CA THR A 77 9.49 -14.91 -15.14
C THR A 77 8.14 -14.91 -14.43
N ASP A 78 7.07 -14.97 -15.20
CA ASP A 78 5.72 -15.16 -14.66
C ASP A 78 5.43 -16.67 -14.57
N VAL A 79 5.10 -17.15 -13.37
CA VAL A 79 4.93 -18.58 -13.11
C VAL A 79 3.48 -18.98 -13.39
N ALA A 80 3.29 -19.83 -14.40
CA ALA A 80 1.97 -20.34 -14.75
C ALA A 80 1.33 -21.15 -13.61
N GLY A 81 -0.01 -21.12 -13.52
CA GLY A 81 -0.75 -21.94 -12.55
C GLY A 81 -0.85 -21.35 -11.13
N GLY A 82 -0.63 -20.03 -10.99
CA GLY A 82 -0.80 -19.32 -9.71
C GLY A 82 0.47 -19.19 -8.87
N GLY A 83 1.64 -19.36 -9.48
CA GLY A 83 2.91 -18.99 -8.84
C GLY A 83 3.18 -17.49 -8.94
N ASN A 84 4.00 -16.97 -8.03
CA ASN A 84 4.39 -15.56 -8.01
C ASN A 84 5.31 -15.21 -9.18
N THR A 85 5.22 -13.99 -9.69
CA THR A 85 6.22 -13.42 -10.61
C THR A 85 7.58 -13.38 -9.92
N GLN A 86 8.60 -13.88 -10.60
CA GLN A 86 9.99 -13.91 -10.14
C GLN A 86 10.83 -12.91 -10.94
N LEU A 87 11.79 -12.29 -10.27
CA LEU A 87 12.76 -11.36 -10.83
C LEU A 87 14.17 -11.89 -10.60
N LEU A 88 15.04 -11.73 -11.60
CA LEU A 88 16.48 -11.84 -11.42
C LEU A 88 17.11 -10.47 -11.65
N LEU A 89 17.67 -9.90 -10.59
CA LEU A 89 18.24 -8.57 -10.58
C LEU A 89 19.76 -8.61 -10.79
N PRO A 90 20.34 -7.63 -11.50
CA PRO A 90 21.78 -7.50 -11.62
C PRO A 90 22.41 -7.14 -10.26
N LYS A 91 23.68 -7.52 -10.05
CA LYS A 91 24.38 -7.35 -8.76
C LYS A 91 24.49 -5.90 -8.27
N ASN A 92 24.43 -4.93 -9.18
CA ASN A 92 24.51 -3.51 -8.87
C ASN A 92 23.13 -2.84 -8.68
N ALA A 93 22.04 -3.61 -8.67
CA ALA A 93 20.72 -3.09 -8.34
C ALA A 93 20.70 -2.60 -6.88
N ALA A 94 20.24 -1.37 -6.69
CA ALA A 94 20.14 -0.70 -5.40
C ALA A 94 18.70 -0.48 -4.96
N LEU A 95 17.76 -0.38 -5.91
CA LEU A 95 16.35 -0.11 -5.63
C LEU A 95 15.47 -0.75 -6.70
N VAL A 96 14.34 -1.32 -6.27
CA VAL A 96 13.26 -1.78 -7.15
C VAL A 96 11.98 -1.03 -6.80
N ALA A 97 11.30 -0.47 -7.79
CA ALA A 97 9.99 0.15 -7.65
C ALA A 97 8.97 -0.62 -8.48
N ILE A 98 7.77 -0.83 -7.94
CA ILE A 98 6.68 -1.58 -8.59
C ILE A 98 5.40 -0.75 -8.55
N HIS A 99 4.68 -0.74 -9.67
CA HIS A 99 3.30 -0.29 -9.75
C HIS A 99 2.42 -1.50 -10.08
N PHE A 100 1.43 -1.75 -9.24
CA PHE A 100 0.51 -2.86 -9.33
C PHE A 100 -0.93 -2.35 -9.27
N ASP A 101 -1.70 -2.63 -10.30
CA ASP A 101 -3.12 -2.30 -10.35
C ASP A 101 -3.94 -3.51 -9.90
N ASN A 102 -4.50 -3.44 -8.70
CA ASN A 102 -5.30 -4.54 -8.17
C ASN A 102 -6.74 -4.53 -8.73
N GLY A 103 -7.09 -3.55 -9.55
CA GLY A 103 -8.38 -3.39 -10.17
C GLY A 103 -9.45 -2.81 -9.25
N ILE A 104 -10.68 -2.78 -9.79
CA ILE A 104 -11.85 -2.27 -9.11
C ILE A 104 -12.54 -3.38 -8.33
N TRP A 105 -12.65 -3.20 -7.02
CA TRP A 105 -13.32 -4.11 -6.11
C TRP A 105 -14.66 -3.52 -5.67
N THR A 106 -15.73 -4.15 -6.12
CA THR A 106 -17.10 -3.77 -5.82
C THR A 106 -17.69 -4.70 -4.77
N ARG A 107 -18.33 -4.13 -3.73
CA ARG A 107 -19.08 -4.92 -2.76
C ARG A 107 -20.51 -5.13 -3.25
N ASP A 108 -20.91 -6.38 -3.41
CA ASP A 108 -22.28 -6.73 -3.78
C ASP A 108 -23.27 -6.50 -2.61
N PRO A 109 -24.60 -6.49 -2.86
CA PRO A 109 -25.60 -6.32 -1.79
C PRO A 109 -25.57 -7.41 -0.70
N MET A 110 -24.88 -8.53 -0.92
CA MET A 110 -24.66 -9.58 0.06
C MET A 110 -23.36 -9.37 0.86
N GLY A 111 -22.61 -8.31 0.58
CA GLY A 111 -21.36 -7.94 1.25
C GLY A 111 -20.11 -8.60 0.68
N ARG A 112 -20.20 -9.36 -0.42
CA ARG A 112 -19.02 -9.99 -1.05
C ARG A 112 -18.27 -8.99 -1.90
N SER A 113 -16.94 -9.01 -1.83
CA SER A 113 -16.07 -8.22 -2.70
C SER A 113 -15.83 -8.97 -4.03
N VAL A 114 -16.04 -8.30 -5.16
CA VAL A 114 -15.86 -8.86 -6.50
C VAL A 114 -15.00 -7.90 -7.33
N ASN A 115 -13.97 -8.41 -8.00
CA ASN A 115 -13.09 -7.63 -8.85
C ASN A 115 -13.77 -7.31 -10.20
N LYS A 116 -14.66 -6.31 -10.19
CA LYS A 116 -15.47 -5.81 -11.30
C LYS A 116 -15.80 -4.33 -11.08
N PRO A 117 -15.99 -3.53 -12.14
CA PRO A 117 -16.48 -2.16 -12.00
C PRO A 117 -17.88 -2.12 -11.39
N LEU A 118 -18.23 -0.98 -10.80
CA LEU A 118 -19.50 -0.73 -10.13
C LEU A 118 -20.70 -1.05 -11.03
N SER A 119 -20.64 -0.63 -12.29
CA SER A 119 -21.67 -0.82 -13.31
C SER A 119 -21.97 -2.30 -13.61
N ALA A 120 -21.02 -3.20 -13.36
CA ALA A 120 -21.15 -4.63 -13.61
C ALA A 120 -21.70 -5.43 -12.42
N VAL A 121 -21.99 -4.77 -11.28
CA VAL A 121 -22.52 -5.41 -10.06
C VAL A 121 -23.87 -4.79 -9.69
N PRO A 122 -25.00 -5.40 -10.10
CA PRO A 122 -26.32 -4.85 -9.84
C PRO A 122 -26.60 -4.62 -8.34
N GLY A 123 -27.08 -3.42 -8.01
CA GLY A 123 -27.43 -3.03 -6.64
C GLY A 123 -26.24 -2.64 -5.76
N ALA A 124 -25.00 -2.73 -6.25
CA ALA A 124 -23.85 -2.20 -5.52
C ALA A 124 -23.89 -0.67 -5.47
N THR A 125 -23.44 -0.12 -4.34
CA THR A 125 -23.41 1.34 -4.10
C THR A 125 -21.99 1.88 -3.91
N ALA A 126 -21.00 1.01 -3.83
CA ALA A 126 -19.61 1.39 -3.59
C ALA A 126 -18.66 0.41 -4.28
N ALA A 127 -17.62 0.97 -4.89
CA ALA A 127 -16.52 0.25 -5.48
C ALA A 127 -15.22 1.02 -5.28
N THR A 128 -14.14 0.29 -5.01
CA THR A 128 -12.82 0.87 -4.76
C THR A 128 -11.87 0.41 -5.84
N ASN A 129 -11.28 1.33 -6.58
CA ASN A 129 -10.12 1.04 -7.42
C ASN A 129 -8.86 1.03 -6.55
N ALA A 130 -8.20 -0.12 -6.43
CA ALA A 130 -7.10 -0.33 -5.51
C ALA A 130 -5.75 -0.33 -6.23
N LEU A 131 -5.02 0.77 -6.12
CA LEU A 131 -3.72 0.98 -6.74
C LEU A 131 -2.62 0.80 -5.69
N LYS A 132 -1.64 -0.04 -6.02
CA LYS A 132 -0.57 -0.45 -5.11
C LYS A 132 0.77 -0.05 -5.70
N TYR A 133 1.55 0.62 -4.87
CA TYR A 133 2.90 1.02 -5.18
C TYR A 133 3.84 0.37 -4.18
N HIS A 134 5.06 0.13 -4.61
CA HIS A 134 6.05 -0.51 -3.78
C HIS A 134 7.44 -0.01 -4.16
N LYS A 135 8.32 0.04 -3.17
CA LYS A 135 9.75 0.29 -3.33
C LYS A 135 10.51 -0.55 -2.33
N THR A 136 11.45 -1.38 -2.80
CA THR A 136 12.41 -2.07 -1.94
C THR A 136 13.81 -1.51 -2.18
N VAL A 137 14.47 -1.11 -1.09
CA VAL A 137 15.87 -0.68 -1.07
C VAL A 137 16.75 -1.90 -0.83
N LEU A 138 17.54 -2.26 -1.85
CA LEU A 138 18.55 -3.33 -1.81
C LEU A 138 19.89 -2.82 -1.30
N GLN A 139 20.22 -1.57 -1.63
CA GLN A 139 21.39 -0.87 -1.15
C GLN A 139 20.99 0.56 -0.79
N TRP A 140 21.15 0.91 0.49
CA TRP A 140 20.89 2.27 0.94
C TRP A 140 21.91 3.23 0.31
N SER A 141 21.42 4.24 -0.41
CA SER A 141 22.22 5.18 -1.19
C SER A 141 21.45 6.51 -1.34
N PRO A 142 22.08 7.60 -1.82
CA PRO A 142 21.37 8.87 -2.04
C PRO A 142 20.15 8.78 -2.96
N LEU A 143 20.02 7.73 -3.76
CA LEU A 143 18.82 7.48 -4.57
C LEU A 143 17.53 7.41 -3.73
N VAL A 144 17.60 6.92 -2.49
CA VAL A 144 16.39 6.67 -1.67
C VAL A 144 15.58 7.94 -1.38
N THR A 145 16.22 9.11 -1.40
CA THR A 145 15.56 10.40 -1.13
C THR A 145 15.02 11.09 -2.40
N ARG A 146 15.28 10.52 -3.58
CA ARG A 146 14.85 11.06 -4.87
C ARG A 146 13.48 10.53 -5.26
N GLU A 147 12.66 11.42 -5.81
CA GLU A 147 11.41 11.04 -6.50
C GLU A 147 11.72 10.12 -7.68
N LEU A 148 10.99 9.02 -7.77
CA LEU A 148 11.02 8.09 -8.90
C LEU A 148 9.87 8.35 -9.89
N GLY A 149 8.93 9.23 -9.52
CA GLY A 149 7.79 9.57 -10.37
C GLY A 149 6.63 8.60 -10.27
N GLN A 150 6.61 7.73 -9.25
CA GLN A 150 5.40 6.97 -8.92
C GLN A 150 4.29 7.94 -8.51
N ARG A 151 3.06 7.68 -8.95
CA ARG A 151 1.93 8.56 -8.68
C ARG A 151 1.69 8.76 -7.19
N PHE A 152 1.72 7.69 -6.41
CA PHE A 152 1.72 7.75 -4.95
C PHE A 152 3.08 7.24 -4.51
N GLU A 153 3.86 8.07 -3.81
CA GLU A 153 5.27 7.79 -3.54
C GLU A 153 5.66 8.10 -2.09
N VAL A 154 6.43 7.21 -1.48
CA VAL A 154 7.05 7.42 -0.17
C VAL A 154 8.56 7.61 -0.33
N LEU A 155 9.10 8.62 0.35
CA LEU A 155 10.51 8.98 0.34
C LEU A 155 11.03 9.19 1.78
N PRO A 156 12.11 8.53 2.21
CA PRO A 156 12.86 8.99 3.37
C PRO A 156 13.41 10.41 3.13
N LEU A 157 13.50 11.20 4.20
CA LEU A 157 14.11 12.55 4.14
C LEU A 157 15.63 12.57 4.36
N SER A 158 16.24 11.40 4.58
CA SER A 158 17.66 11.24 4.82
C SER A 158 18.21 10.10 3.97
N ASP A 159 19.41 10.30 3.43
CA ASP A 159 20.20 9.27 2.75
C ASP A 159 21.11 8.50 3.72
N SER A 160 21.04 8.80 5.02
CA SER A 160 21.66 7.98 6.06
C SER A 160 20.79 6.77 6.37
N GLN A 161 21.42 5.58 6.41
CA GLN A 161 20.69 4.34 6.65
C GLN A 161 19.94 4.40 8.00
N PRO A 162 18.66 4.00 8.05
CA PRO A 162 17.87 4.01 9.27
C PRO A 162 18.45 3.08 10.32
N ARG A 163 18.23 3.40 11.58
CA ARG A 163 18.64 2.58 12.73
C ARG A 163 17.41 2.14 13.50
N ALA A 164 17.44 0.90 13.97
CA ALA A 164 16.40 0.33 14.80
C ALA A 164 16.15 1.20 16.04
N GLY A 165 14.88 1.47 16.33
CA GLY A 165 14.46 2.29 17.47
C GLY A 165 14.71 3.79 17.32
N GLN A 166 15.37 4.25 16.25
CA GLN A 166 15.58 5.67 15.98
C GLN A 166 14.50 6.20 15.02
N PRO A 167 13.79 7.28 15.36
CA PRO A 167 12.81 7.87 14.46
C PRO A 167 13.44 8.30 13.13
N MET A 168 12.81 7.92 12.03
CA MET A 168 13.09 8.45 10.70
C MET A 168 11.88 9.23 10.18
N GLN A 169 12.12 10.26 9.38
CA GLN A 169 11.06 11.00 8.72
C GLN A 169 10.92 10.52 7.28
N VAL A 170 9.67 10.35 6.87
CA VAL A 170 9.29 10.10 5.48
C VAL A 170 8.35 11.18 4.99
N LYS A 171 8.38 11.44 3.68
CA LYS A 171 7.42 12.28 2.98
C LYS A 171 6.61 11.41 2.04
N VAL A 172 5.30 11.62 2.04
CA VAL A 172 4.39 10.99 1.09
C VAL A 172 3.93 12.01 0.05
N LEU A 173 4.01 11.61 -1.20
CA LEU A 173 3.64 12.41 -2.35
C LEU A 173 2.46 11.79 -3.09
N LEU A 174 1.62 12.65 -3.66
CA LEU A 174 0.66 12.29 -4.71
C LEU A 174 0.88 13.21 -5.91
N ASP A 175 1.14 12.64 -7.07
CA ASP A 175 1.49 13.35 -8.30
C ASP A 175 2.62 14.37 -8.07
N GLY A 176 3.68 13.96 -7.35
CA GLY A 176 4.85 14.77 -7.00
C GLY A 176 4.62 15.85 -5.94
N LYS A 177 3.42 15.92 -5.33
CA LYS A 177 3.07 16.94 -4.34
C LYS A 177 2.89 16.34 -2.95
N PRO A 178 3.34 17.02 -1.87
CA PRO A 178 3.12 16.55 -0.52
C PRO A 178 1.65 16.27 -0.21
N LEU A 179 1.39 15.10 0.36
CA LEU A 179 0.04 14.63 0.67
C LEU A 179 -0.14 14.45 2.18
N SER A 180 -1.03 15.25 2.75
CA SER A 180 -1.42 15.16 4.16
C SER A 180 -2.43 14.04 4.41
N GLY A 181 -2.55 13.62 5.67
CA GLY A 181 -3.55 12.65 6.11
C GLY A 181 -3.36 11.24 5.58
N VAL A 182 -2.14 10.87 5.20
CA VAL A 182 -1.77 9.50 4.82
C VAL A 182 -1.40 8.76 6.08
N LYS A 183 -2.03 7.60 6.31
CA LYS A 183 -1.71 6.74 7.45
C LYS A 183 -0.45 5.95 7.17
N LEU A 184 0.40 5.80 8.17
CA LEU A 184 1.58 4.94 8.16
C LEU A 184 1.40 3.76 9.12
N GLY A 185 1.94 2.60 8.78
CA GLY A 185 1.88 1.41 9.61
C GLY A 185 2.96 0.41 9.26
N ARG A 186 3.04 -0.68 10.04
CA ARG A 186 3.71 -1.92 9.60
C ARG A 186 2.74 -2.82 8.84
N GLY A 187 1.48 -2.77 9.25
CA GLY A 187 0.34 -3.33 8.54
C GLY A 187 -0.57 -2.23 8.04
N GLU A 188 -1.65 -2.67 7.41
CA GLU A 188 -2.63 -1.82 6.71
C GLU A 188 -3.57 -1.08 7.68
N GLU A 189 -3.47 -1.36 8.98
CA GLU A 189 -4.19 -0.65 10.04
C GLU A 189 -3.74 0.81 10.17
N GLY A 190 -2.51 1.13 9.74
CA GLY A 190 -2.03 2.51 9.72
C GLY A 190 -1.86 3.13 11.11
N ASP A 191 -1.34 2.36 12.06
CA ASP A 191 -1.26 2.68 13.48
C ASP A 191 0.04 3.39 13.91
N ALA A 192 1.00 3.57 13.01
CA ALA A 192 2.32 4.12 13.31
C ALA A 192 2.42 5.65 13.17
N GLY A 193 1.54 6.27 12.38
CA GLY A 193 1.55 7.72 12.20
C GLY A 193 0.63 8.23 11.10
N GLU A 194 0.58 9.54 10.93
CA GLU A 194 -0.18 10.20 9.87
C GLU A 194 0.58 11.43 9.36
N THR A 195 0.56 11.68 8.04
CA THR A 195 1.28 12.81 7.45
C THR A 195 0.64 14.15 7.76
N GLY A 196 1.48 15.14 8.09
CA GLY A 196 1.09 16.54 8.27
C GLY A 196 0.81 17.27 6.96
N ALA A 197 0.55 18.58 7.06
CA ALA A 197 0.27 19.44 5.89
C ALA A 197 1.44 19.51 4.87
N ASP A 198 2.66 19.24 5.33
CA ASP A 198 3.89 19.15 4.53
C ASP A 198 4.13 17.74 3.95
N GLY A 199 3.17 16.83 4.12
CA GLY A 199 3.24 15.44 3.68
C GLY A 199 4.20 14.59 4.50
N ILE A 200 4.70 15.07 5.65
CA ILE A 200 5.73 14.39 6.43
C ILE A 200 5.10 13.64 7.61
N ALA A 201 5.60 12.44 7.87
CA ALA A 201 5.30 11.64 9.05
C ALA A 201 6.59 10.99 9.59
N THR A 202 6.52 10.56 10.85
CA THR A 202 7.61 9.85 11.52
C THR A 202 7.29 8.36 11.56
N PHE A 203 8.29 7.53 11.32
CA PHE A 203 8.25 6.08 11.50
C PHE A 203 9.45 5.64 12.34
N VAL A 204 9.28 4.61 13.17
CA VAL A 204 10.36 4.06 14.00
C VAL A 204 10.65 2.63 13.52
N PRO A 205 11.77 2.40 12.81
CA PRO A 205 12.14 1.08 12.32
C PRO A 205 12.49 0.11 13.44
N GLU A 206 12.34 -1.18 13.16
CA GLU A 206 12.86 -2.29 13.96
C GLU A 206 14.16 -2.83 13.37
N ALA A 207 14.86 -3.68 14.12
CA ALA A 207 16.09 -4.31 13.63
C ALA A 207 15.80 -5.25 12.45
N GLY A 208 16.58 -5.15 11.38
CA GLY A 208 16.43 -5.96 10.17
C GLY A 208 15.49 -5.33 9.14
N PHE A 209 14.85 -6.18 8.33
CA PHE A 209 13.97 -5.76 7.26
C PHE A 209 12.67 -5.13 7.79
N ASN A 210 12.33 -3.96 7.29
CA ASN A 210 11.12 -3.23 7.59
C ASN A 210 10.31 -3.04 6.32
N GLY A 211 9.00 -3.26 6.42
CA GLY A 211 8.01 -2.77 5.46
C GLY A 211 7.22 -1.62 6.10
N LEU A 212 7.48 -0.39 5.66
CA LEU A 212 6.66 0.77 6.03
C LEU A 212 5.49 0.85 5.06
N TRP A 213 4.29 0.56 5.55
CA TRP A 213 3.04 0.73 4.82
C TRP A 213 2.57 2.18 4.90
N ALA A 214 2.11 2.73 3.79
CA ALA A 214 1.42 4.01 3.73
C ALA A 214 0.14 3.87 2.90
N GLY A 215 -0.99 4.43 3.38
CA GLY A 215 -2.25 4.31 2.65
C GLY A 215 -3.21 5.45 2.86
N LYS A 216 -3.96 5.76 1.79
CA LYS A 216 -5.05 6.74 1.83
C LYS A 216 -6.11 6.43 0.77
N ARG A 217 -7.36 6.67 1.14
CA ARG A 217 -8.52 6.57 0.25
C ARG A 217 -9.07 7.93 -0.11
N PHE A 218 -9.63 8.02 -1.31
CA PHE A 218 -10.18 9.24 -1.89
C PHE A 218 -11.55 8.92 -2.47
N ALA A 219 -12.59 9.62 -2.03
CA ALA A 219 -13.85 9.62 -2.76
C ALA A 219 -13.64 10.30 -4.12
N VAL A 220 -14.22 9.73 -5.16
CA VAL A 220 -14.13 10.24 -6.54
C VAL A 220 -15.51 10.26 -7.20
N ASP A 221 -15.63 11.11 -8.21
CA ASP A 221 -16.78 11.12 -9.13
C ASP A 221 -16.36 10.40 -10.42
N ASP A 222 -16.53 9.08 -10.43
CA ASP A 222 -16.19 8.21 -11.55
C ASP A 222 -17.33 7.20 -11.80
N PRO A 223 -17.71 6.92 -13.07
CA PRO A 223 -18.81 6.01 -13.36
C PRO A 223 -18.52 4.53 -13.03
N GLU A 224 -17.25 4.14 -12.92
CA GLU A 224 -16.84 2.75 -12.68
C GLU A 224 -16.50 2.46 -11.23
N PHE A 225 -16.14 3.48 -10.43
CA PHE A 225 -15.82 3.32 -9.01
C PHE A 225 -16.08 4.59 -8.20
N THR A 226 -16.30 4.42 -6.89
CA THR A 226 -16.62 5.53 -5.98
C THR A 226 -15.42 5.99 -5.17
N GLU A 227 -14.37 5.16 -5.10
CA GLU A 227 -13.19 5.41 -4.28
C GLU A 227 -11.90 4.98 -4.99
N LEU A 228 -10.84 5.79 -4.86
CA LEU A 228 -9.46 5.36 -5.10
C LEU A 228 -8.83 4.98 -3.77
N SER A 229 -8.20 3.80 -3.71
CA SER A 229 -7.32 3.40 -2.61
C SER A 229 -5.90 3.38 -3.11
N TYR A 230 -5.06 4.26 -2.57
CA TYR A 230 -3.63 4.23 -2.79
C TYR A 230 -2.95 3.58 -1.60
N GLU A 231 -2.09 2.60 -1.90
CA GLU A 231 -1.25 1.93 -0.93
C GLU A 231 0.20 1.95 -1.41
N TYR A 232 1.13 2.07 -0.47
CA TYR A 232 2.56 2.03 -0.71
C TYR A 232 3.22 1.12 0.31
N LEU A 233 4.10 0.23 -0.12
CA LEU A 233 5.03 -0.45 0.78
C LEU A 233 6.47 -0.04 0.48
N PHE A 234 7.11 0.58 1.47
CA PHE A 234 8.52 0.94 1.44
C PHE A 234 9.34 -0.06 2.25
N GLY A 235 10.04 -0.97 1.55
CA GLY A 235 10.88 -2.01 2.09
C GLY A 235 12.35 -1.58 2.24
N PHE A 236 12.95 -1.79 3.42
CA PHE A 236 14.36 -1.45 3.67
C PHE A 236 14.95 -2.17 4.89
N GLU A 237 16.26 -2.30 4.93
CA GLU A 237 17.02 -2.80 6.10
C GLU A 237 17.41 -1.65 7.05
N ALA A 238 17.13 -1.82 8.34
CA ALA A 238 17.59 -0.92 9.40
C ALA A 238 18.69 -1.56 10.26
N LEU A 239 19.70 -0.73 10.60
CA LEU A 239 20.89 -1.10 11.38
C LEU A 239 20.63 -1.23 12.88
#